data_AF-A0A2G6C2C2-F1
#
_entry.id   AF-A0A2G6C2C2-F1
#
_cell.length_a   1.000
_cell.length_b   1.000
_cell.length_c   1.000
_cell.angle_alpha   90.00
_cell.angle_beta   90.00
_cell.angle_gamma   90.00
#
_symmetry.space_group_name_H-M   'P 1'
#
loop_
_entity.id
_entity.type
_entity.pdbx_description
1 polymer ?
#
loop_
_entity_poly.entity_id
_entity_poly.type
_entity_poly.pdbx_seq_one_letter_code
_entity_poly.pdbx_strand_id
1 'polypeptide(L)'
;MAKKSSRKSRSKKHVSHNSTHIMLKKGIVVYAALVFLSFVLVSLSAFALVEGRRAFVNNQREDRIYSIYASLDLDDTKYRVFDTNIFGDKRVYSWDKNRTKSSSIALGTNQTPQKVTEELKQHITKAGFEPAGDAYVDSVNPEYYFKNKRGEYIRLRVATKAVQDSMMYGTPDLARETIDRNKAPSYIIINVNLDDNNE
;
A
#
# COMPACT_ATOMS: atom_id res chain seq x y z
N MET A 1 95.29 36.71 34.83
CA MET A 1 94.06 36.48 35.62
C MET A 1 92.87 36.42 34.67
N ALA A 2 92.27 35.24 34.51
CA ALA A 2 91.20 34.99 33.54
C ALA A 2 89.81 35.08 34.19
N LYS A 3 88.90 35.87 33.61
CA LYS A 3 87.50 36.01 34.03
C LYS A 3 86.70 34.80 33.49
N LYS A 4 86.34 33.85 34.37
CA LYS A 4 85.49 32.70 34.00
C LYS A 4 84.08 33.18 33.66
N SER A 5 83.68 33.01 32.40
CA SER A 5 82.29 33.11 31.95
C SER A 5 81.54 31.83 32.33
N SER A 6 80.54 31.92 33.19
CA SER A 6 79.67 30.79 33.53
C SER A 6 78.59 30.64 32.44
N ARG A 7 78.81 29.72 31.51
CA ARG A 7 77.80 29.33 30.53
C ARG A 7 76.69 28.59 31.27
N LYS A 8 75.53 29.23 31.48
CA LYS A 8 74.30 28.56 31.94
C LYS A 8 73.94 27.47 30.93
N SER A 9 74.14 26.22 31.31
CA SER A 9 73.61 25.05 30.60
C SER A 9 72.08 25.14 30.64
N ARG A 10 71.45 25.44 29.51
CA ARG A 10 70.01 25.24 29.32
C ARG A 10 69.76 23.73 29.40
N SER A 11 69.20 23.28 30.52
CA SER A 11 68.61 21.95 30.64
C SER A 11 67.58 21.79 29.53
N LYS A 12 67.93 21.01 28.50
CA LYS A 12 66.94 20.52 27.53
C LYS A 12 66.08 19.54 28.31
N LYS A 13 64.89 19.99 28.72
CA LYS A 13 63.87 19.13 29.30
C LYS A 13 63.59 18.03 28.28
N HIS A 14 64.08 16.82 28.54
CA HIS A 14 63.84 15.67 27.70
C HIS A 14 62.35 15.32 27.88
N VAL A 15 61.49 15.85 27.01
CA VAL A 15 60.10 15.40 26.95
C VAL A 15 60.15 14.02 26.30
N SER A 16 60.20 12.99 27.13
CA SER A 16 59.89 11.63 26.69
C SER A 16 58.46 11.64 26.18
N HIS A 17 58.27 11.76 24.87
CA HIS A 17 57.01 11.37 24.26
C HIS A 17 56.93 9.85 24.42
N ASN A 18 56.33 9.39 25.52
CA ASN A 18 56.01 7.99 25.72
C ASN A 18 55.09 7.56 24.56
N SER A 19 55.67 6.83 23.60
CA SER A 19 54.99 6.23 22.44
C SER A 19 53.74 5.44 22.86
N THR A 20 53.75 4.90 24.08
CA THR A 20 52.64 4.22 24.75
C THR A 20 51.36 5.04 24.84
N HIS A 21 51.44 6.34 25.16
CA HIS A 21 50.23 7.19 25.25
C HIS A 21 49.63 7.51 23.88
N ILE A 22 50.44 7.57 22.83
CA ILE A 22 49.97 7.80 21.46
C ILE A 22 49.33 6.51 20.92
N MET A 23 49.93 5.34 21.19
CA MET A 23 49.35 4.04 20.83
C MET A 23 48.03 3.78 21.58
N LEU A 24 47.93 4.10 22.88
CA LEU A 24 46.68 3.95 23.63
C LEU A 24 45.56 4.85 23.09
N LYS A 25 45.86 6.12 22.79
CA LYS A 25 44.87 7.06 22.24
C LYS A 25 44.38 6.65 20.85
N LYS A 26 45.29 6.17 19.99
CA LYS A 26 44.90 5.62 18.67
C LYS A 26 44.09 4.33 18.81
N GLY A 27 44.44 3.46 19.76
CA GLY A 27 43.67 2.24 20.07
C GLY A 27 42.24 2.52 20.54
N ILE A 28 42.04 3.54 21.40
CA ILE A 28 40.71 3.97 21.85
C ILE A 28 39.88 4.50 20.67
N VAL A 29 40.47 5.31 19.78
CA VAL A 29 39.76 5.84 18.60
C VAL A 29 39.39 4.71 17.64
N VAL A 30 40.29 3.75 17.40
CA VAL A 30 40.01 2.58 16.56
C VAL A 30 38.91 1.72 17.18
N TYR A 31 38.96 1.48 18.49
CA TYR A 31 37.92 0.74 19.21
C TYR A 31 36.56 1.46 19.14
N ALA A 32 36.53 2.78 19.37
CA ALA A 32 35.31 3.57 19.24
C ALA A 32 34.74 3.54 17.81
N ALA A 33 35.60 3.61 16.79
CA ALA A 33 35.20 3.48 15.39
C ALA A 33 34.64 2.08 15.08
N LEU A 34 35.25 1.02 15.62
CA LEU A 34 34.74 -0.34 15.47
C LEU A 34 33.39 -0.53 16.15
N VAL A 35 33.21 -0.05 17.37
CA VAL A 35 31.92 -0.11 18.09
C VAL A 35 30.85 0.66 17.32
N PHE A 36 31.17 1.86 16.82
CA PHE A 36 30.25 2.64 15.99
C PHE A 36 29.89 1.90 14.70
N LEU A 37 30.88 1.32 14.00
CA LEU A 37 30.64 0.56 12.78
C LEU A 37 29.78 -0.68 13.05
N SER A 38 30.05 -1.42 14.12
CA SER A 38 29.22 -2.53 14.57
C SER A 38 27.78 -2.09 14.84
N PHE A 39 27.59 -0.95 15.52
CA PHE A 39 26.25 -0.42 15.78
C PHE A 39 25.50 -0.04 14.50
N VAL A 40 26.19 0.60 13.54
CA VAL A 40 25.62 0.95 12.22
C VAL A 40 25.24 -0.32 11.45
N LEU A 41 26.11 -1.34 11.42
CA LEU A 41 25.83 -2.61 10.74
C LEU A 41 24.65 -3.36 11.36
N VAL A 42 24.55 -3.39 12.69
CA VAL A 42 23.41 -4.00 13.39
C VAL A 42 22.12 -3.24 13.07
N SER A 43 22.18 -1.90 13.06
CA SER A 43 21.02 -1.05 12.75
C SER A 43 20.54 -1.22 11.31
N LEU A 44 21.45 -1.26 10.33
CA LEU A 44 21.15 -1.52 8.92
C LEU A 44 20.58 -2.93 8.72
N SER A 45 21.13 -3.93 9.41
CA SER A 45 20.65 -5.31 9.34
C SER A 45 19.22 -5.42 9.90
N ALA A 46 18.96 -4.81 11.05
CA ALA A 46 17.63 -4.78 11.65
C ALA A 46 16.61 -4.06 10.75
N PHE A 47 16.99 -2.91 10.17
CA PHE A 47 16.16 -2.17 9.22
C PHE A 47 15.83 -3.02 7.99
N ALA A 48 16.83 -3.67 7.39
CA ALA A 48 16.64 -4.53 6.22
C ALA A 48 15.72 -5.72 6.52
N LEU A 49 15.81 -6.32 7.71
CA LEU A 49 14.90 -7.39 8.13
C LEU A 49 13.45 -6.91 8.28
N VAL A 50 13.26 -5.73 8.86
CA VAL A 50 11.92 -5.14 9.03
C VAL A 50 11.30 -4.80 7.67
N GLU A 51 12.04 -4.10 6.81
CA GLU A 51 11.54 -3.73 5.47
C GLU A 51 11.36 -4.96 4.57
N GLY A 52 12.27 -5.94 4.66
CA GLY A 52 12.13 -7.21 3.94
C GLY A 52 10.88 -7.97 4.37
N ARG A 53 10.58 -8.03 5.67
CA ARG A 53 9.35 -8.65 6.18
C ARG A 53 8.10 -7.89 5.73
N ARG A 54 8.14 -6.55 5.73
CA ARG A 54 7.03 -5.72 5.23
C ARG A 54 6.76 -5.96 3.75
N ALA A 55 7.80 -5.95 2.92
CA ALA A 55 7.69 -6.22 1.49
C ALA A 55 7.12 -7.63 1.23
N PHE A 56 7.61 -8.64 1.96
CA PHE A 56 7.09 -10.01 1.84
C PHE A 56 5.59 -10.11 2.16
N VAL A 57 5.15 -9.50 3.27
CA VAL A 57 3.73 -9.50 3.66
C VAL A 57 2.88 -8.75 2.63
N ASN A 58 3.36 -7.60 2.14
CA ASN A 58 2.65 -6.83 1.13
C ASN A 58 2.49 -7.64 -0.16
N ASN A 59 3.54 -8.29 -0.65
CA ASN A 59 3.48 -9.13 -1.85
C ASN A 59 2.48 -10.29 -1.67
N GLN A 60 2.51 -10.97 -0.53
CA GLN A 60 1.56 -12.05 -0.24
C GLN A 60 0.10 -11.55 -0.24
N ARG A 61 -0.15 -10.35 0.28
CA ARG A 61 -1.47 -9.72 0.27
C ARG A 61 -1.90 -9.34 -1.15
N GLU A 62 -0.98 -8.81 -1.95
CA GLU A 62 -1.23 -8.47 -3.34
C GLU A 62 -1.59 -9.72 -4.17
N ASP A 63 -0.79 -10.78 -4.05
CA ASP A 63 -1.05 -12.09 -4.66
C ASP A 63 -2.41 -12.64 -4.24
N ARG A 64 -2.78 -12.44 -2.96
CA ARG A 64 -4.09 -12.86 -2.45
C ARG A 64 -5.23 -12.10 -3.14
N ILE A 65 -5.08 -10.79 -3.35
CA ILE A 65 -6.08 -9.97 -4.04
C ILE A 65 -6.19 -10.39 -5.51
N TYR A 66 -5.06 -10.61 -6.20
CA TYR A 66 -5.09 -11.16 -7.56
C TYR A 66 -5.79 -12.52 -7.62
N SER A 67 -5.55 -13.39 -6.64
CA SER A 67 -6.22 -14.70 -6.58
C SER A 67 -7.75 -14.57 -6.42
N ILE A 68 -8.22 -13.55 -5.70
CA ILE A 68 -9.65 -13.27 -5.56
C ILE A 68 -10.23 -12.82 -6.89
N TYR A 69 -9.60 -11.85 -7.57
CA TYR A 69 -10.08 -11.40 -8.89
C TYR A 69 -10.05 -12.52 -9.93
N ALA A 70 -8.99 -13.32 -9.96
CA ALA A 70 -8.89 -14.49 -10.83
C ALA A 70 -9.99 -15.52 -10.53
N SER A 71 -10.34 -15.74 -9.26
CA SER A 71 -11.40 -16.68 -8.88
C SER A 71 -12.80 -16.25 -9.28
N LEU A 72 -13.00 -14.96 -9.62
CA LEU A 72 -14.28 -14.50 -10.17
C LEU A 72 -14.54 -15.07 -11.56
N ASP A 73 -13.50 -15.54 -12.28
CA ASP A 73 -13.65 -16.27 -13.54
C ASP A 73 -14.48 -15.46 -14.55
N LEU A 74 -14.11 -14.18 -14.72
CA LEU A 74 -14.82 -13.24 -15.58
C LEU A 74 -14.38 -13.43 -17.04
N ASP A 75 -15.35 -13.41 -17.96
CA ASP A 75 -15.09 -13.54 -19.40
C ASP A 75 -14.47 -12.26 -19.98
N ASP A 76 -13.18 -12.31 -20.32
CA ASP A 76 -12.40 -11.21 -20.90
C ASP A 76 -12.94 -10.71 -22.25
N THR A 77 -13.73 -11.52 -22.97
CA THR A 77 -14.36 -11.08 -24.23
C THR A 77 -15.57 -10.18 -23.98
N LYS A 78 -16.15 -10.28 -22.78
CA LYS A 78 -17.39 -9.64 -22.38
C LYS A 78 -17.17 -8.46 -21.44
N TYR A 79 -16.20 -8.58 -20.53
CA TYR A 79 -15.82 -7.55 -19.57
C TYR A 79 -14.50 -6.93 -19.99
N ARG A 80 -14.51 -5.61 -20.21
CA ARG A 80 -13.31 -4.86 -20.59
C ARG A 80 -12.80 -4.08 -19.40
N VAL A 81 -11.56 -4.30 -19.01
CA VAL A 81 -10.90 -3.55 -17.94
C VAL A 81 -10.62 -2.12 -18.40
N PHE A 82 -11.03 -1.14 -17.59
CA PHE A 82 -10.76 0.28 -17.82
C PHE A 82 -9.70 0.84 -16.88
N ASP A 83 -9.72 0.41 -15.62
CA ASP A 83 -8.80 0.87 -14.58
C ASP A 83 -8.54 -0.26 -13.58
N THR A 84 -7.32 -0.29 -13.05
CA THR A 84 -6.86 -1.28 -12.08
C THR A 84 -6.00 -0.61 -11.04
N ASN A 85 -6.39 -0.72 -9.77
CA ASN A 85 -5.62 -0.25 -8.64
C ASN A 85 -5.53 -1.38 -7.61
N ILE A 86 -4.56 -2.27 -7.81
CA ILE A 86 -4.30 -3.42 -6.95
C ILE A 86 -3.03 -3.13 -6.14
N PHE A 87 -3.09 -3.38 -4.84
CA PHE A 87 -1.98 -3.15 -3.94
C PHE A 87 -2.07 -4.04 -2.70
N GLY A 88 -0.93 -4.53 -2.24
CA GLY A 88 -0.86 -5.34 -1.02
C GLY A 88 -0.70 -4.55 0.28
N ASP A 89 -0.16 -3.33 0.20
CA ASP A 89 0.10 -2.49 1.35
C ASP A 89 -1.20 -1.90 1.94
N LYS A 90 -1.31 -1.83 3.27
CA LYS A 90 -2.50 -1.25 3.90
C LYS A 90 -2.50 0.27 3.75
N ARG A 91 -3.38 0.80 2.92
CA ARG A 91 -3.53 2.25 2.66
C ARG A 91 -4.72 2.79 3.44
N VAL A 92 -4.56 3.92 4.12
CA VAL A 92 -5.64 4.61 4.85
C VAL A 92 -6.07 5.89 4.13
N TYR A 93 -7.28 6.36 4.38
CA TYR A 93 -7.71 7.66 3.89
C TYR A 93 -7.00 8.77 4.67
N SER A 94 -6.65 9.86 3.97
CA SER A 94 -5.99 11.01 4.59
C SER A 94 -6.91 11.72 5.60
N TRP A 95 -8.21 11.70 5.35
CA TRP A 95 -9.25 12.32 6.16
C TRP A 95 -9.85 11.40 7.24
N ASP A 96 -9.66 10.08 7.14
CA ASP A 96 -10.07 9.11 8.16
C ASP A 96 -9.07 7.95 8.23
N LYS A 97 -8.27 7.93 9.30
CA LYS A 97 -7.23 6.92 9.52
C LYS A 97 -7.77 5.56 9.96
N ASN A 98 -9.06 5.49 10.32
CA ASN A 98 -9.71 4.23 10.68
C ASN A 98 -10.26 3.49 9.45
N ARG A 99 -10.34 4.17 8.29
CA ARG A 99 -10.81 3.60 7.03
C ARG A 99 -9.65 3.25 6.13
N THR A 100 -9.76 2.08 5.50
CA THR A 100 -8.73 1.55 4.62
C THR A 100 -9.21 1.58 3.18
N LYS A 101 -8.33 1.93 2.25
CA LYS A 101 -8.63 1.84 0.82
C LYS A 101 -8.64 0.37 0.41
N SER A 102 -9.61 -0.01 -0.41
CA SER A 102 -9.66 -1.31 -1.07
C SER A 102 -8.83 -1.29 -2.36
N SER A 103 -8.40 -2.47 -2.80
CA SER A 103 -8.00 -2.64 -4.19
C SER A 103 -9.24 -2.63 -5.08
N SER A 104 -9.14 -2.09 -6.29
CA SER A 104 -10.27 -1.97 -7.20
C SER A 104 -9.92 -2.36 -8.62
N ILE A 105 -10.89 -2.94 -9.31
CA ILE A 105 -10.91 -3.01 -10.77
C ILE A 105 -12.19 -2.36 -11.29
N ALA A 106 -12.05 -1.56 -12.34
CA ALA A 106 -13.18 -0.98 -13.06
C ALA A 106 -13.33 -1.67 -14.41
N LEU A 107 -14.55 -2.12 -14.72
CA LEU A 107 -14.87 -2.88 -15.93
C LEU A 107 -16.03 -2.24 -16.69
N GLY A 108 -16.10 -2.52 -17.99
CA GLY A 108 -17.21 -2.16 -18.86
C GLY A 108 -17.77 -3.35 -19.60
N THR A 109 -19.07 -3.28 -19.90
CA THR A 109 -19.73 -4.26 -20.76
C THR A 109 -20.93 -3.65 -21.47
N ASN A 110 -21.30 -4.21 -22.63
CA ASN A 110 -22.45 -3.77 -23.43
C ASN A 110 -23.80 -4.34 -22.93
N GLN A 111 -23.81 -4.93 -21.73
CA GLN A 111 -25.01 -5.46 -21.10
C GLN A 111 -25.68 -4.42 -20.19
N THR A 112 -26.87 -4.77 -19.69
CA THR A 112 -27.63 -3.92 -18.77
C THR A 112 -27.17 -4.13 -17.32
N PRO A 113 -27.24 -3.09 -16.45
CA PRO A 113 -26.81 -3.21 -15.06
C PRO A 113 -27.46 -4.35 -14.29
N GLN A 114 -28.76 -4.61 -14.51
CA GLN A 114 -29.46 -5.70 -13.83
C GLN A 114 -28.89 -7.07 -14.17
N LYS A 115 -28.72 -7.37 -15.47
CA LYS A 115 -28.19 -8.65 -15.94
C LYS A 115 -26.77 -8.87 -15.42
N VAL A 116 -25.95 -7.83 -15.52
CA VAL A 116 -24.55 -7.85 -15.04
C VAL A 116 -24.49 -8.05 -13.54
N THR A 117 -25.36 -7.39 -12.77
CA THR A 117 -25.42 -7.53 -11.32
C THR A 117 -25.75 -8.96 -10.92
N GLU A 118 -26.79 -9.56 -11.51
CA GLU A 118 -27.20 -10.94 -11.23
C GLU A 118 -26.09 -11.93 -11.55
N GLU A 119 -25.43 -11.77 -12.69
CA GLU A 119 -24.32 -12.61 -13.11
C GLU A 119 -23.10 -12.47 -12.18
N LEU A 120 -22.64 -11.24 -11.92
CA LEU A 120 -21.49 -11.02 -11.04
C LEU A 120 -21.75 -11.52 -9.62
N LYS A 121 -22.99 -11.42 -9.12
CA LYS A 121 -23.38 -12.04 -7.83
C LYS A 121 -23.16 -13.55 -7.84
N GLN A 122 -23.49 -14.24 -8.93
CA GLN A 122 -23.24 -15.68 -9.07
C GLN A 122 -21.75 -15.99 -9.13
N HIS A 123 -20.96 -15.23 -9.89
CA HIS A 123 -19.50 -15.39 -9.94
C HIS A 123 -18.84 -15.19 -8.57
N ILE A 124 -19.22 -14.14 -7.84
CA ILE A 124 -18.74 -13.85 -6.48
C ILE A 124 -19.13 -14.98 -5.52
N THR A 125 -20.35 -15.50 -5.64
CA THR A 125 -20.82 -16.61 -4.79
C THR A 125 -20.08 -17.91 -5.09
N LYS A 126 -19.83 -18.21 -6.37
CA LYS A 126 -19.02 -19.36 -6.82
C LYS A 126 -17.57 -19.26 -6.34
N ALA A 127 -17.03 -18.06 -6.21
CA ALA A 127 -15.70 -17.79 -5.62
C ALA A 127 -15.65 -17.98 -4.09
N GLY A 128 -16.77 -18.33 -3.44
CA GLY A 128 -16.83 -18.63 -2.00
C GLY A 128 -17.11 -17.43 -1.10
N PHE A 129 -17.66 -16.34 -1.66
CA PHE A 129 -18.15 -15.20 -0.89
C PHE A 129 -19.67 -15.27 -0.72
N GLU A 130 -20.17 -14.91 0.45
CA GLU A 130 -21.60 -14.90 0.76
C GLU A 130 -22.11 -13.46 0.87
N PRO A 131 -23.38 -13.17 0.53
CA PRO A 131 -23.96 -11.85 0.73
C PRO A 131 -23.85 -11.38 2.19
N ALA A 132 -23.31 -10.19 2.39
CA ALA A 132 -23.10 -9.58 3.71
C ALA A 132 -23.97 -8.33 3.95
N GLY A 133 -24.59 -7.80 2.89
CA GLY A 133 -25.50 -6.65 2.96
C GLY A 133 -25.50 -5.87 1.65
N ASP A 134 -26.21 -4.75 1.66
CA ASP A 134 -26.30 -3.80 0.56
C ASP A 134 -26.39 -2.35 1.08
N ALA A 135 -26.05 -1.40 0.22
CA ALA A 135 -26.27 0.02 0.47
C ALA A 135 -26.77 0.72 -0.78
N TYR A 136 -27.49 1.83 -0.57
CA TYR A 136 -27.98 2.69 -1.65
C TYR A 136 -28.79 1.93 -2.71
N VAL A 137 -29.56 0.91 -2.30
CA VAL A 137 -30.31 0.00 -3.18
C VAL A 137 -31.24 0.76 -4.14
N ASP A 138 -31.88 1.83 -3.65
CA ASP A 138 -32.80 2.66 -4.43
C ASP A 138 -32.10 3.82 -5.16
N SER A 139 -30.77 3.86 -5.16
CA SER A 139 -29.99 4.89 -5.86
C SER A 139 -29.68 4.50 -7.31
N VAL A 140 -29.10 5.44 -8.07
CA VAL A 140 -28.56 5.18 -9.41
C VAL A 140 -27.25 4.38 -9.39
N ASN A 141 -26.74 4.07 -8.19
CA ASN A 141 -25.43 3.49 -7.98
C ASN A 141 -25.43 2.57 -6.73
N PRO A 142 -26.19 1.46 -6.75
CA PRO A 142 -26.29 0.55 -5.62
C PRO A 142 -24.96 -0.16 -5.34
N GLU A 143 -24.72 -0.47 -4.06
CA GLU A 143 -23.59 -1.26 -3.61
C GLU A 143 -24.05 -2.57 -3.00
N TYR A 144 -23.38 -3.66 -3.36
CA TYR A 144 -23.61 -4.99 -2.82
C TYR A 144 -22.35 -5.50 -2.14
N TYR A 145 -22.47 -5.94 -0.89
CA TYR A 145 -21.38 -6.41 -0.07
C TYR A 145 -21.39 -7.93 0.04
N PHE A 146 -20.21 -8.53 -0.08
CA PHE A 146 -19.99 -9.96 0.10
C PHE A 146 -18.80 -10.20 1.01
N LYS A 147 -18.85 -11.29 1.78
CA LYS A 147 -17.81 -11.68 2.72
C LYS A 147 -17.54 -13.17 2.61
N ASN A 148 -16.28 -13.58 2.66
CA ASN A 148 -15.93 -15.00 2.73
C ASN A 148 -15.58 -15.43 4.17
N LYS A 149 -15.39 -16.74 4.36
CA LYS A 149 -15.04 -17.35 5.66
C LYS A 149 -13.70 -16.87 6.24
N ARG A 150 -12.83 -16.28 5.41
CA ARG A 150 -11.54 -15.71 5.83
C ARG A 150 -11.66 -14.27 6.31
N GLY A 151 -12.84 -13.67 6.23
CA GLY A 151 -13.06 -12.27 6.57
C GLY A 151 -12.72 -11.29 5.45
N GLU A 152 -12.46 -11.78 4.23
CA GLU A 152 -12.18 -10.94 3.06
C GLU A 152 -13.52 -10.44 2.48
N TYR A 153 -13.54 -9.20 2.01
CA TYR A 153 -14.73 -8.51 1.53
C TYR A 153 -14.64 -8.18 0.04
N ILE A 154 -15.76 -8.34 -0.66
CA ILE A 154 -15.99 -7.81 -2.00
C ILE A 154 -17.12 -6.80 -1.93
N ARG A 155 -16.92 -5.64 -2.55
CA ARG A 155 -17.96 -4.65 -2.78
C ARG A 155 -18.15 -4.50 -4.28
N LEU A 156 -19.34 -4.82 -4.74
CA LEU A 156 -19.76 -4.73 -6.13
C LEU A 156 -20.63 -3.51 -6.32
N ARG A 157 -20.29 -2.70 -7.31
CA ARG A 157 -21.09 -1.56 -7.77
C ARG A 157 -21.29 -1.69 -9.27
N VAL A 158 -22.53 -1.57 -9.73
CA VAL A 158 -22.88 -1.60 -11.15
C VAL A 158 -23.81 -0.44 -11.45
N ALA A 159 -23.41 0.40 -12.38
CA ALA A 159 -24.18 1.55 -12.84
C ALA A 159 -24.24 1.58 -14.37
N THR A 160 -25.07 2.43 -14.94
CA THR A 160 -24.97 2.73 -16.37
C THR A 160 -23.74 3.58 -16.65
N LYS A 161 -23.18 3.47 -17.85
CA LYS A 161 -22.09 4.36 -18.27
C LYS A 161 -22.49 5.83 -18.19
N ALA A 162 -23.75 6.16 -18.50
CA ALA A 162 -24.25 7.54 -18.40
C ALA A 162 -24.18 8.08 -16.96
N VAL A 163 -24.54 7.26 -15.96
CA VAL A 163 -24.39 7.63 -14.55
C VAL A 163 -22.91 7.86 -14.22
N GLN A 164 -22.03 6.94 -14.59
CA GLN A 164 -20.59 7.10 -14.33
C GLN A 164 -20.00 8.34 -14.98
N ASP A 165 -20.34 8.60 -16.25
CA ASP A 165 -19.86 9.78 -16.98
C ASP A 165 -20.36 11.08 -16.32
N SER A 166 -21.60 11.11 -15.84
CA SER A 166 -22.15 12.26 -15.09
C SER A 166 -21.44 12.53 -13.76
N MET A 167 -20.97 11.47 -13.09
CA MET A 167 -20.19 11.60 -11.85
C MET A 167 -18.77 12.11 -12.12
N MET A 168 -18.19 11.75 -13.27
CA MET A 168 -16.80 12.06 -13.59
C MET A 168 -16.62 13.44 -14.22
N TYR A 169 -17.52 13.84 -15.12
CA TYR A 169 -17.42 15.10 -15.87
C TYR A 169 -18.43 16.16 -15.41
N GLY A 170 -19.23 15.86 -14.38
CA GLY A 170 -20.38 16.65 -13.99
C GLY A 170 -21.60 16.33 -14.85
N THR A 171 -22.79 16.70 -14.38
CA THR A 171 -24.03 16.60 -15.15
C THR A 171 -23.89 17.44 -16.42
N PRO A 172 -24.00 16.85 -17.64
CA PRO A 172 -24.45 17.62 -18.78
C PRO A 172 -25.79 18.24 -18.39
N ASP A 173 -26.14 19.40 -18.94
CA ASP A 173 -27.36 20.16 -18.61
C ASP A 173 -28.63 19.31 -18.93
N LEU A 174 -28.97 18.38 -18.03
CA LEU A 174 -29.94 17.30 -18.18
C LEU A 174 -31.13 17.53 -17.26
N ALA A 175 -31.66 18.75 -17.24
CA ALA A 175 -32.83 19.11 -16.45
C ALA A 175 -34.11 18.30 -16.79
N ARG A 176 -34.08 17.30 -17.68
CA ARG A 176 -35.29 16.59 -18.16
C ARG A 176 -35.22 15.10 -18.50
N GLU A 177 -34.07 14.42 -18.41
CA GLU A 177 -34.08 12.97 -18.69
C GLU A 177 -33.96 12.16 -17.39
N THR A 178 -35.05 11.48 -17.05
CA THR A 178 -35.04 10.37 -16.09
C THR A 178 -33.99 9.37 -16.57
N ILE A 179 -32.83 9.32 -15.90
CA ILE A 179 -31.77 8.38 -16.26
C ILE A 179 -32.33 6.96 -16.11
N ASP A 180 -32.50 6.25 -17.23
CA ASP A 180 -32.85 4.84 -17.22
C ASP A 180 -31.70 4.07 -16.55
N ARG A 181 -31.98 3.57 -15.34
CA ARG A 181 -31.01 2.88 -14.48
C ARG A 181 -30.62 1.50 -15.01
N ASN A 182 -31.32 0.98 -16.01
CA ASN A 182 -31.05 -0.34 -16.57
C ASN A 182 -30.60 -0.29 -18.03
N LYS A 183 -30.24 0.88 -18.55
CA LYS A 183 -29.78 1.04 -19.93
C LYS A 183 -28.33 0.58 -20.10
N ALA A 184 -28.07 -0.23 -21.12
CA ALA A 184 -26.71 -0.56 -21.55
C ALA A 184 -26.02 0.67 -22.19
N PRO A 185 -24.68 0.80 -22.12
CA PRO A 185 -23.72 -0.11 -21.50
C PRO A 185 -23.56 0.11 -19.98
N SER A 186 -23.05 -0.91 -19.29
CA SER A 186 -22.77 -0.89 -17.85
C SER A 186 -21.32 -0.52 -17.55
N TYR A 187 -21.16 0.19 -16.43
CA TYR A 187 -19.90 0.42 -15.75
C TYR A 187 -19.91 -0.31 -14.41
N ILE A 188 -18.85 -1.06 -14.13
CA ILE A 188 -18.75 -1.95 -12.99
C ILE A 188 -17.52 -1.55 -12.19
N ILE A 189 -17.62 -1.56 -10.87
CA ILE A 189 -16.49 -1.46 -9.96
C ILE A 189 -16.54 -2.65 -9.00
N ILE A 190 -15.43 -3.38 -8.91
CA ILE A 190 -15.27 -4.47 -7.95
C ILE A 190 -14.11 -4.12 -7.01
N ASN A 191 -14.46 -3.83 -5.76
CA ASN A 191 -13.54 -3.50 -4.69
C ASN A 191 -13.27 -4.74 -3.84
N VAL A 192 -12.00 -5.01 -3.52
CA VAL A 192 -11.55 -6.11 -2.67
C VAL A 192 -10.79 -5.56 -1.47
N ASN A 193 -11.19 -5.98 -0.26
CA ASN A 193 -10.48 -5.68 0.99
C ASN A 193 -10.24 -6.97 1.78
N LEU A 194 -9.03 -7.16 2.29
CA LEU A 194 -8.65 -8.37 3.05
C LEU A 194 -8.94 -8.26 4.55
N ASP A 195 -9.08 -7.04 5.10
CA ASP A 195 -9.06 -6.83 6.55
C ASP A 195 -10.41 -6.41 7.15
N ASP A 196 -11.16 -5.52 6.47
CA ASP A 196 -12.42 -4.96 6.96
C ASP A 196 -13.29 -4.42 5.81
N ASN A 197 -14.58 -4.20 6.02
CA ASN A 197 -15.46 -3.49 5.07
C ASN A 197 -15.47 -1.97 5.29
N ASN A 198 -14.68 -1.44 6.24
CA ASN A 198 -14.58 0.00 6.50
C ASN A 198 -13.76 0.70 5.41
N GLU A 199 -14.44 0.92 4.29
CA GLU A 199 -14.04 1.78 3.18
C GLU A 199 -14.84 3.05 3.16
#